data_AF-A0A8S3AF75-F1
#
_entry.id   AF-A0A8S3AF75-F1
#
_cell.length_a   1.000
_cell.length_b   1.000
_cell.length_c   1.000
_cell.angle_alpha   90.00
_cell.angle_beta   90.00
_cell.angle_gamma   90.00
#
_symmetry.space_group_name_H-M   'P 1'
#
loop_
_entity.id
_entity.type
_entity.pdbx_description
1 polymer ?
#
loop_
_entity_poly.entity_id
_entity_poly.type
_entity_poly.pdbx_seq_one_letter_code
_entity_poly.pdbx_strand_id
1 'polypeptide(L)' 'MTIDPSKISTSITPFAMIDEHSALPQEQEILFTMHSVFRIVEITPMPSNSRLWEVQLTIT' A
#
# COMPACT_ATOMS: atom_id res chain seq x y z
N MET A 1 -5.13 5.04 -1.40
CA MET A 1 -4.59 3.67 -1.29
C MET A 1 -5.43 2.95 -0.25
N THR A 2 -6.24 1.97 -0.64
CA THR A 2 -6.99 1.15 0.32
C THR A 2 -6.29 -0.20 0.38
N ILE A 3 -5.51 -0.41 1.45
CA ILE A 3 -4.91 -1.71 1.73
C ILE A 3 -5.97 -2.53 2.45
N ASP A 4 -6.29 -3.72 1.94
CA ASP A 4 -7.16 -4.70 2.59
C ASP A 4 -6.30 -5.80 3.23
N PRO A 5 -6.05 -5.75 4.56
CA PRO A 5 -5.19 -6.71 5.23
C PRO A 5 -5.64 -8.16 5.05
N SER A 6 -6.94 -8.40 4.85
CA SER A 6 -7.48 -9.75 4.66
C SER A 6 -7.02 -10.38 3.34
N LYS A 7 -6.79 -9.57 2.31
CA LYS A 7 -6.26 -10.00 1.01
C LYS A 7 -4.74 -10.19 1.00
N ILE A 8 -4.03 -9.65 1.99
CA ILE A 8 -2.57 -9.78 2.13
C ILE A 8 -2.21 -11.03 2.94
N SER A 9 -3.15 -11.62 3.67
CA SER A 9 -2.94 -12.82 4.49
C SER A 9 -2.40 -14.05 3.72
N THR A 10 -2.52 -14.05 2.40
CA THR A 10 -2.01 -15.11 1.50
C THR A 10 -0.65 -14.78 0.86
N SER A 11 -0.13 -13.56 1.04
CA SER A 11 1.18 -13.16 0.52
C SER A 11 2.30 -13.55 1.48
N ILE A 12 3.45 -13.92 0.91
CA ILE A 12 4.67 -14.25 1.64
C ILE A 12 5.40 -13.00 2.13
N THR A 13 5.01 -11.82 1.64
CA THR A 13 5.70 -10.56 1.90
C THR A 13 5.35 -10.04 3.30
N PRO A 14 6.31 -9.95 4.24
CA PRO A 14 6.04 -9.50 5.60
C PRO A 14 5.70 -8.02 5.65
N PHE A 15 4.69 -7.69 6.45
CA PHE A 15 4.25 -6.32 6.74
C PHE A 15 3.79 -6.20 8.20
N ALA A 16 3.75 -4.97 8.71
CA ALA A 16 3.21 -4.65 10.03
C ALA A 16 2.44 -3.34 9.99
N MET A 17 1.36 -3.25 10.76
CA MET A 17 0.76 -1.97 11.11
C MET A 17 1.52 -1.44 12.32
N ILE A 18 2.03 -0.20 12.25
CA ILE A 18 2.88 0.37 13.30
C ILE A 18 2.27 1.60 13.96
N ASP A 19 0.94 1.66 14.02
CA ASP A 19 0.18 2.78 14.58
C ASP A 19 0.65 3.18 15.99
N GLU A 20 0.96 2.20 16.84
CA GLU A 20 1.41 2.41 18.22
C GLU A 20 2.91 2.78 18.33
N HIS A 21 3.66 2.67 17.24
CA HIS A 21 5.11 2.86 17.21
C HIS A 21 5.55 3.97 16.24
N SER A 22 4.63 4.53 15.46
CA SER A 22 4.93 5.61 14.53
C SER A 22 5.23 6.91 15.28
N ALA A 23 6.21 7.66 14.78
CA ALA A 23 6.45 9.03 15.23
C ALA A 23 5.28 9.98 14.89
N LEU A 24 4.45 9.60 13.92
CA LEU A 24 3.30 10.36 13.43
C LEU A 24 2.02 9.49 13.49
N PRO A 25 1.32 9.45 14.64
CA PRO A 25 0.18 8.54 14.86
C PRO A 25 -1.00 8.74 13.90
N GLN A 26 -1.08 9.89 13.22
CA GLN A 26 -2.19 10.20 12.30
C GLN A 26 -2.02 9.57 10.91
N GLU A 27 -0.83 9.04 10.58
CA GLU A 27 -0.54 8.53 9.23
C GLU A 27 -1.12 7.14 8.96
N GLN A 28 -1.47 6.38 10.01
CA GLN A 28 -1.98 5.01 9.90
C GLN A 28 -1.03 4.12 9.08
N GLU A 29 0.23 4.12 9.49
CA GLU A 29 1.33 3.60 8.68
C GLU A 29 1.33 2.06 8.64
N ILE A 30 1.50 1.54 7.42
CA ILE A 30 1.77 0.12 7.17
C ILE A 30 3.20 -0.02 6.66
N LEU A 31 4.05 -0.66 7.46
CA LEU A 31 5.45 -0.89 7.15
C LEU A 31 5.61 -2.23 6.44
N PHE A 32 6.11 -2.18 5.21
CA PHE A 32 6.54 -3.35 4.45
C PHE A 32 8.04 -3.57 4.64
N THR A 33 8.48 -4.83 4.61
CA THR A 33 9.91 -5.13 4.60
C THR A 33 10.59 -4.63 3.32
N MET A 34 11.90 -4.36 3.41
CA MET A 34 12.71 -4.04 2.24
C MET A 34 12.63 -5.17 1.20
N HIS A 35 12.71 -4.81 -0.09
CA HIS A 35 12.58 -5.73 -1.23
C HIS A 35 11.17 -6.35 -1.39
N SER A 36 10.14 -5.69 -0.86
CA SER A 36 8.75 -6.02 -1.18
C SER A 36 8.46 -5.73 -2.65
N VAL A 37 7.87 -6.70 -3.36
CA VAL A 37 7.54 -6.60 -4.78
C VAL A 37 6.03 -6.45 -4.95
N PHE A 38 5.64 -5.46 -5.75
CA PHE A 38 4.25 -5.22 -6.12
C PHE A 38 4.11 -5.30 -7.64
N ARG A 39 3.06 -5.96 -8.11
CA ARG A 39 2.68 -5.98 -9.53
C ARG A 39 1.67 -4.87 -9.79
N ILE A 40 1.93 -4.07 -10.82
CA ILE A 40 0.95 -3.09 -11.32
C ILE A 40 -0.17 -3.84 -12.04
N VAL A 41 -1.41 -3.60 -11.62
CA VAL A 41 -2.62 -4.16 -12.23
C VAL A 41 -3.23 -3.15 -13.18
N GLU A 42 -3.38 -1.91 -12.72
CA GLU A 42 -4.03 -0.84 -13.49
C GLU A 42 -3.40 0.52 -13.16
N ILE A 43 -3.43 1.42 -14.14
CA ILE A 43 -3.04 2.82 -13.98
C ILE A 43 -4.18 3.67 -14.56
N THR A 44 -4.79 4.52 -13.72
CA THR A 44 -5.90 5.39 -14.13
C THR A 44 -5.54 6.86 -13.84
N PRO A 45 -5.83 7.80 -14.75
CA PRO A 45 -5.63 9.23 -14.47
C PRO A 45 -6.60 9.69 -13.37
N MET A 46 -6.12 10.49 -12.42
CA MET A 46 -6.98 11.02 -11.36
C MET A 46 -7.90 12.13 -11.92
N PRO A 47 -9.24 12.04 -11.70
CA PRO A 47 -10.19 13.01 -12.25
C PRO A 47 -9.95 14.45 -11.76
N SER A 48 -9.45 14.59 -10.53
CA SER A 48 -9.25 15.88 -9.87
C SER A 48 -7.92 16.56 -10.20
N ASN A 49 -6.97 15.86 -10.83
CA ASN A 49 -5.66 16.40 -11.15
C ASN A 49 -5.07 15.69 -12.37
N SER A 50 -5.00 16.40 -13.49
CA SER A 50 -4.52 15.88 -14.77
C SER A 50 -3.03 15.48 -14.79
N ARG A 51 -2.30 15.76 -13.71
CA ARG A 51 -0.89 15.39 -13.53
C ARG A 51 -0.69 14.28 -12.50
N LEU A 52 -1.76 13.67 -12.00
CA LEU A 52 -1.70 12.54 -11.07
C LEU A 52 -2.39 11.32 -11.67
N TRP A 53 -1.84 10.16 -11.34
CA TRP A 53 -2.38 8.85 -11.71
C TRP A 53 -2.54 8.02 -10.45
N GLU A 54 -3.67 7.32 -10.35
CA GLU A 54 -3.87 6.26 -9.38
C GLU A 54 -3.31 4.96 -9.96
N VAL A 55 -2.48 4.28 -9.18
CA VAL A 55 -1.88 3.00 -9.57
C VAL A 55 -2.42 1.92 -8.64
N GLN A 56 -3.11 0.94 -9.21
CA GLN A 56 -3.55 -0.22 -8.47
C GLN A 56 -2.45 -1.27 -8.46
N LEU A 57 -2.01 -1.61 -7.25
CA LEU A 57 -0.93 -2.56 -6.99
C LEU A 57 -1.48 -3.81 -6.33
N THR A 58 -0.95 -4.97 -6.69
CA THR A 58 -1.17 -6.23 -5.97
C THR A 58 0.15 -6.77 -5.45
N ILE A 59 0.14 -7.24 -4.20
CA ILE A 59 1.29 -7.87 -3.58
C ILE A 59 1.47 -9.28 -4.12
N THR A 60 2.70 -9.70 -4.38
CA THR A 60 3.02 -11.04 -4.89
C THR A 60 3.35 -12.06 -3.81
#